data_AF-A0A3B0MAL7-F1
#
_entry.id   AF-A0A3B0MAL7-F1
#
_cell.length_a   1.000
_cell.length_b   1.000
_cell.length_c   1.000
_cell.angle_alpha   90.00
_cell.angle_beta   90.00
_cell.angle_gamma   90.00
#
_symmetry.space_group_name_H-M   'P 1'
#
loop_
_entity.id
_entity.type
_entity.pdbx_description
1 polymer ?
#
loop_
_entity_poly.entity_id
_entity_poly.type
_entity_poly.pdbx_seq_one_letter_code
_entity_poly.pdbx_strand_id
1 'polypeptide(L)'
;MRFPRDNGCMTIFRPITLIRLGLALFVLGFGYSVFHIGIPYQDPTPEMLAYERFHGMIGDRILLMGIALFVSGCLWGLVRRLR
;
A
#
# COMPACT_ATOMS: atom_id res chain seq x y z
N MET A 1 3.79 -41.66 -25.20
CA MET A 1 3.90 -40.19 -25.32
C MET A 1 3.93 -39.60 -23.91
N ARG A 2 5.03 -38.95 -23.53
CA ARG A 2 5.23 -38.39 -22.18
C ARG A 2 4.94 -36.89 -22.27
N PHE A 3 3.83 -36.43 -21.68
CA PHE A 3 3.53 -35.00 -21.60
C PHE A 3 4.58 -34.31 -20.72
N PRO A 4 5.22 -33.22 -21.18
CA PRO A 4 6.07 -32.42 -20.31
C PRO A 4 5.20 -31.76 -19.25
N ARG A 5 5.46 -32.06 -17.96
CA ARG A 5 5.01 -31.20 -16.87
C ARG A 5 5.79 -29.90 -17.00
N ASP A 6 5.11 -28.88 -17.50
CA ASP A 6 5.43 -27.50 -17.27
C ASP A 6 5.44 -27.26 -15.75
N ASN A 7 6.62 -27.41 -15.16
CA ASN A 7 6.91 -26.89 -13.83
C ASN A 7 6.91 -25.37 -13.94
N GLY A 8 5.71 -24.78 -14.01
CA GLY A 8 5.51 -23.37 -13.81
C GLY A 8 6.16 -23.03 -12.47
N CYS A 9 7.32 -22.38 -12.56
CA CYS A 9 8.09 -21.93 -11.42
C CYS A 9 7.19 -21.01 -10.60
N MET A 10 6.50 -21.57 -9.61
CA MET A 10 5.81 -20.80 -8.59
C MET A 10 6.91 -20.07 -7.84
N THR A 11 7.17 -18.82 -8.22
CA THR A 11 8.04 -17.93 -7.46
C THR A 11 7.43 -17.88 -6.06
N ILE A 12 8.11 -18.53 -5.10
CA ILE A 12 7.66 -18.58 -3.72
C ILE A 12 7.63 -17.14 -3.23
N PHE A 13 6.45 -16.52 -3.23
CA PHE A 13 6.26 -15.18 -2.71
C PHE A 13 6.70 -15.20 -1.24
N ARG A 14 7.82 -14.50 -0.97
CA ARG A 14 8.37 -14.37 0.38
C ARG A 14 7.57 -13.29 1.08
N PRO A 15 7.15 -13.47 2.35
CA PRO A 15 6.38 -12.46 3.08
C PRO A 15 7.10 -11.09 3.11
N ILE A 16 8.43 -11.10 3.01
CA ILE A 16 9.24 -9.87 2.96
C ILE A 16 8.98 -8.99 1.73
N THR A 17 8.56 -9.55 0.58
CA THR A 17 8.22 -8.72 -0.59
C THR A 17 6.95 -7.91 -0.33
N LEU A 18 5.95 -8.50 0.32
CA LEU A 18 4.73 -7.79 0.73
C LEU A 18 5.01 -6.71 1.78
N ILE A 19 5.88 -7.01 2.75
CA ILE A 19 6.28 -6.03 3.77
C ILE A 19 6.96 -4.83 3.11
N ARG A 20 7.93 -5.06 2.21
CA ARG A 20 8.62 -3.97 1.50
C ARG A 20 7.67 -3.17 0.62
N LEU A 21 6.78 -3.85 -0.11
CA LEU A 21 5.81 -3.18 -0.97
C LEU A 21 4.80 -2.36 -0.17
N GLY A 22 4.27 -2.91 0.92
CA GLY A 22 3.38 -2.22 1.83
C GLY A 22 4.03 -0.99 2.46
N LEU A 23 5.29 -1.12 2.90
CA LEU A 23 6.05 0.01 3.43
C LEU A 23 6.30 1.10 2.37
N ALA A 24 6.65 0.72 1.14
CA ALA A 24 6.84 1.68 0.05
C ALA A 24 5.54 2.44 -0.26
N LEU A 25 4.40 1.73 -0.33
CA LEU A 25 3.09 2.35 -0.56
C LEU A 25 2.66 3.25 0.61
N PHE A 26 2.96 2.85 1.85
CA PHE A 26 2.70 3.70 3.02
C PHE A 26 3.47 5.02 2.93
N VAL A 27 4.78 4.95 2.62
CA VAL A 27 5.63 6.15 2.47
C VAL A 27 5.14 7.01 1.31
N LEU A 28 4.75 6.41 0.19
CA LEU A 28 4.21 7.13 -0.96
C LEU A 28 2.87 7.81 -0.65
N GLY A 29 1.95 7.12 0.03
CA GLY A 29 0.65 7.69 0.42
C GLY A 29 0.82 8.84 1.42
N PHE A 30 1.68 8.66 2.43
CA PHE A 30 2.00 9.72 3.38
C PHE A 30 2.65 10.92 2.69
N GLY A 31 3.65 10.68 1.85
CA GLY A 31 4.31 11.72 1.07
C GLY A 31 3.32 12.47 0.17
N TYR A 32 2.44 11.74 -0.52
CA TYR A 32 1.42 12.33 -1.38
C TYR A 32 0.50 13.29 -0.60
N SER A 33 -0.02 12.84 0.56
CA SER A 33 -0.86 13.67 1.43
C SER A 33 -0.12 14.91 1.91
N VAL A 34 1.14 14.78 2.34
CA VAL A 34 1.96 15.91 2.80
C VAL A 34 2.24 16.90 1.66
N PHE A 35 2.53 16.43 0.45
CA PHE A 35 2.84 17.30 -0.69
C PHE A 35 1.61 18.05 -1.23
N HIS A 36 0.42 17.45 -1.21
CA HIS A 36 -0.78 18.05 -1.84
C HIS A 36 -1.70 18.77 -0.85
N ILE A 37 -1.86 18.24 0.36
CA ILE A 37 -2.78 18.80 1.37
C ILE A 37 -2.00 19.65 2.36
N GLY A 38 -0.78 19.23 2.72
CA GLY A 38 0.09 19.97 3.63
C GLY A 38 -0.63 20.28 4.96
N ILE A 39 -0.84 21.56 5.23
CA ILE A 39 -1.63 22.05 6.36
C ILE A 39 -3.01 22.47 5.83
N PRO A 40 -4.12 22.00 6.42
CA PRO A 40 -5.45 22.34 5.96
C PRO A 40 -5.69 23.85 5.96
N TYR A 41 -6.38 24.34 4.95
CA TYR A 41 -6.72 25.77 4.86
C TYR A 41 -7.61 26.20 6.03
N GLN A 42 -7.30 27.34 6.64
CA GLN A 42 -8.06 27.85 7.80
C GLN A 42 -9.42 28.46 7.40
N ASP A 43 -9.54 28.98 6.18
CA ASP A 43 -10.79 29.49 5.62
C ASP A 43 -10.89 29.13 4.12
N PRO A 44 -11.21 27.86 3.78
CA PRO A 44 -11.22 27.38 2.40
C PRO A 44 -12.45 27.86 1.63
N THR A 45 -12.23 28.33 0.40
CA THR A 45 -13.32 28.47 -0.57
C THR A 45 -13.90 27.09 -0.94
N PRO A 46 -15.13 27.02 -1.48
CA PRO A 46 -15.73 25.73 -1.88
C PRO A 46 -14.87 24.93 -2.86
N GLU A 47 -14.13 25.62 -3.73
CA GLU A 47 -13.23 25.02 -4.71
C GLU A 47 -12.00 24.39 -4.03
N MET A 48 -11.42 25.08 -3.05
CA MET A 48 -10.29 24.57 -2.26
C MET A 48 -10.70 23.36 -1.42
N LEU A 49 -11.91 23.36 -0.88
CA LEU A 49 -12.44 22.23 -0.10
C LEU A 49 -12.62 20.97 -0.98
N ALA A 50 -13.07 21.15 -2.23
CA ALA A 50 -13.19 20.05 -3.18
C ALA A 50 -11.81 19.47 -3.56
N TYR A 51 -10.82 20.34 -3.74
CA TYR A 51 -9.43 19.97 -4.00
C TYR A 51 -8.82 19.16 -2.84
N GLU A 52 -8.91 19.67 -1.60
CA GLU A 52 -8.41 18.97 -0.41
C GLU A 52 -9.06 17.59 -0.25
N ARG A 53 -10.39 17.49 -0.42
CA ARG A 53 -11.10 16.20 -0.31
C ARG A 53 -10.65 15.22 -1.38
N PHE A 54 -10.47 15.68 -2.62
CA PHE A 54 -10.04 14.81 -3.71
C PHE A 54 -8.64 14.25 -3.45
N HIS A 55 -7.68 15.11 -3.13
CA HIS A 55 -6.31 14.67 -2.86
C HIS A 55 -6.20 13.89 -1.54
N GLY A 56 -7.00 14.23 -0.53
CA GLY A 56 -7.15 13.48 0.72
C GLY A 56 -7.58 12.05 0.47
N MET A 57 -8.66 11.86 -0.29
CA MET A 57 -9.14 10.52 -0.62
C MET A 57 -8.10 9.68 -1.37
N ILE A 58 -7.30 10.28 -2.26
CA ILE A 58 -6.25 9.56 -2.99
C ILE A 58 -5.14 9.14 -2.03
N GLY A 59 -4.63 10.08 -1.23
CA GLY A 59 -3.57 9.82 -0.25
C GLY A 59 -3.99 8.74 0.75
N ASP A 60 -5.19 8.85 1.29
CA ASP A 60 -5.74 7.89 2.26
C ASP A 60 -5.89 6.49 1.67
N ARG A 61 -6.36 6.37 0.42
CA ARG A 61 -6.48 5.07 -0.25
C ARG A 61 -5.11 4.41 -0.45
N ILE A 62 -4.12 5.17 -0.90
CA ILE A 62 -2.76 4.64 -1.10
C ILE A 62 -2.16 4.22 0.25
N LEU A 63 -2.33 5.05 1.28
CA LEU A 63 -1.84 4.78 2.62
C LEU A 63 -2.49 3.53 3.23
N LEU A 64 -3.81 3.39 3.12
CA LEU A 64 -4.56 2.22 3.58
C LEU A 64 -4.14 0.94 2.83
N MET A 65 -3.92 1.02 1.52
CA MET A 65 -3.39 -0.12 0.75
C MET A 65 -1.99 -0.52 1.23
N GLY A 66 -1.13 0.46 1.50
CA GLY A 66 0.20 0.21 2.08
C GLY A 66 0.13 -0.49 3.43
N ILE A 67 -0.71 0.01 4.34
CA ILE A 67 -0.93 -0.60 5.67
C ILE A 67 -1.46 -2.03 5.51
N ALA A 68 -2.46 -2.26 4.67
CA ALA A 68 -3.05 -3.59 4.47
C ALA A 68 -2.00 -4.60 3.94
N LEU A 69 -1.17 -4.20 2.99
CA LEU A 69 -0.09 -5.04 2.46
C LEU A 69 1.02 -5.29 3.48
N PHE A 70 1.39 -4.27 4.25
CA PHE A 70 2.39 -4.40 5.31
C PHE A 70 1.90 -5.37 6.40
N VAL A 71 0.68 -5.18 6.91
CA VAL A 71 0.08 -6.02 7.95
C VAL A 71 -0.08 -7.46 7.46
N SER A 72 -0.60 -7.68 6.24
CA SER A 72 -0.73 -9.03 5.69
C SER A 72 0.62 -9.73 5.50
N GLY A 73 1.66 -9.00 5.06
CA GLY A 73 3.03 -9.50 4.98
C GLY A 73 3.60 -9.91 6.35
N CYS A 74 3.38 -9.08 7.37
CA CYS A 74 3.79 -9.37 8.76
C CYS A 74 3.06 -10.58 9.34
N LEU A 75 1.73 -10.66 9.17
CA LEU A 75 0.93 -11.79 9.63
C LEU A 75 1.34 -13.09 8.94
N TRP A 76 1.56 -13.07 7.62
CA TRP A 76 2.04 -14.25 6.91
C TRP A 76 3.45 -14.66 7.37
N GLY A 77 4.34 -13.70 7.57
CA GLY A 77 5.67 -13.95 8.13
C GLY A 77 5.60 -14.60 9.51
N LEU A 78 4.70 -14.14 10.38
CA LEU A 78 4.49 -14.69 11.72
C LEU A 78 3.92 -16.12 11.67
N VAL A 79 2.88 -16.35 10.87
CA VAL A 79 2.28 -17.69 10.69
C VAL A 79 3.31 -18.70 10.17
N ARG A 80 4.19 -18.28 9.26
CA ARG A 80 5.29 -19.13 8.77
C ARG A 80 6.41 -19.38 9.78
N ARG A 81 6.56 -18.54 10.80
CA ARG A 81 7.54 -18.77 11.88
C ARG A 81 6.98 -19.68 12.98
N LEU A 82 5.66 -19.70 13.16
CA LEU A 82 4.97 -20.50 14.18
C LEU A 82 4.63 -21.93 13.72
N ARG A 83 4.63 -22.18 12.42
CA ARG A 83 4.52 -23.52 11.81
C ARG A 83 5.90 -24.08 11.52
#